data_AF-A0A4R1QJV1-F1
#
_entry.id   AF-A0A4R1QJV1-F1
#
_cell.length_a   1.000
_cell.length_b   1.000
_cell.length_c   1.000
_cell.angle_alpha   90.00
_cell.angle_beta   90.00
_cell.angle_gamma   90.00
#
_symmetry.space_group_name_H-M   'P 1'
#
loop_
_entity.id
_entity.type
_entity.pdbx_description
1 polymer ?
#
loop_
_entity_poly.entity_id
_entity_poly.type
_entity_poly.pdbx_seq_one_letter_code
_entity_poly.pdbx_strand_id
1 'polypeptide(L)'
;MILNTIATTTIGTNPTGLFDAWKTTALSWLNAGIDGFLVPVGILVCAAILIYNIVRAGLTYKNNRGDDITNNISAIVVCAIIIAILATKSLWWSFITGGGV
;
A
#
# COMPACT_ATOMS: atom_id res chain seq x y z
N MET A 1 -1.12 -30.46 -5.59
CA MET A 1 -2.19 -31.48 -5.46
C MET A 1 -3.58 -30.85 -5.28
N ILE A 2 -3.73 -29.76 -4.50
CA ILE A 2 -5.02 -29.09 -4.24
C ILE A 2 -5.70 -28.53 -5.52
N LEU A 3 -4.92 -27.96 -6.45
CA LEU A 3 -5.46 -27.44 -7.72
C LEU A 3 -6.09 -28.52 -8.63
N ASN A 4 -5.59 -29.77 -8.56
CA ASN A 4 -6.04 -30.83 -9.45
C ASN A 4 -7.37 -31.46 -8.99
N THR A 5 -7.66 -31.39 -7.69
CA THR A 5 -8.90 -31.92 -7.08
C THR A 5 -10.09 -30.98 -7.25
N ILE A 6 -9.86 -29.66 -7.24
CA ILE A 6 -10.91 -28.65 -7.47
C ILE A 6 -11.41 -28.75 -8.92
N ALA A 7 -10.49 -28.91 -9.88
CA ALA A 7 -10.81 -29.02 -11.29
C ALA A 7 -11.64 -30.29 -11.64
N THR A 8 -11.47 -31.39 -10.92
CA THR A 8 -12.11 -32.66 -11.29
C THR A 8 -13.51 -32.87 -10.69
N THR A 9 -13.92 -32.08 -9.69
CA THR A 9 -15.21 -32.27 -8.99
C THR A 9 -16.21 -31.12 -9.15
N THR A 10 -15.78 -29.92 -9.54
CA THR A 10 -16.66 -28.73 -9.60
C THR A 10 -16.91 -28.16 -11.00
N ILE A 11 -16.13 -28.58 -12.02
CA ILE A 11 -16.27 -28.06 -13.39
C ILE A 11 -17.61 -28.46 -14.05
N GLY A 12 -18.29 -29.48 -13.53
CA GLY A 12 -19.51 -30.02 -14.14
C GLY A 12 -20.84 -29.36 -13.76
N THR A 13 -20.96 -28.65 -12.63
CA THR A 13 -22.31 -28.33 -12.08
C THR A 13 -22.51 -26.96 -11.44
N ASN A 14 -21.47 -26.15 -11.16
CA ASN A 14 -21.71 -24.81 -10.60
C ASN A 14 -20.62 -23.78 -10.98
N PRO A 15 -20.74 -23.08 -12.12
CA PRO A 15 -19.73 -22.14 -12.62
C PRO A 15 -19.48 -20.94 -11.68
N THR A 16 -20.44 -20.59 -10.82
CA THR A 16 -20.29 -19.49 -9.84
C THR A 16 -19.33 -19.85 -8.71
N GLY A 17 -19.39 -21.07 -8.18
CA GLY A 17 -18.48 -21.49 -7.10
C GLY A 17 -17.01 -21.59 -7.52
N LEU A 18 -16.76 -21.93 -8.80
CA LEU A 18 -15.42 -21.95 -9.38
C LEU A 18 -14.86 -20.53 -9.57
N PHE A 19 -15.71 -19.60 -10.02
CA PHE A 19 -15.36 -18.19 -10.16
C PHE A 19 -15.05 -17.54 -8.80
N ASP A 20 -15.85 -17.82 -7.77
CA ASP A 20 -15.63 -17.29 -6.42
C ASP A 20 -14.34 -17.84 -5.77
N ALA A 21 -14.03 -19.11 -5.99
CA ALA A 21 -12.76 -19.71 -5.54
C ALA A 21 -11.54 -19.08 -6.24
N TRP A 22 -11.67 -18.82 -7.55
CA TRP A 22 -10.62 -18.17 -8.33
C TRP A 22 -10.42 -16.71 -7.92
N LYS A 23 -11.51 -15.98 -7.70
CA LYS A 23 -11.50 -14.60 -7.18
C LYS A 23 -10.81 -14.52 -5.81
N THR A 24 -11.14 -15.45 -4.90
CA THR A 24 -10.53 -15.51 -3.57
C THR A 24 -9.03 -15.79 -3.65
N THR A 25 -8.62 -16.70 -4.54
CA THR A 25 -7.20 -17.02 -4.75
C THR A 25 -6.44 -15.81 -5.31
N ALA A 26 -6.99 -15.15 -6.33
CA ALA A 26 -6.39 -13.95 -6.91
C ALA A 26 -6.26 -12.80 -5.90
N LEU A 27 -7.28 -12.59 -5.05
CA LEU A 27 -7.24 -11.62 -3.96
C LEU A 27 -6.16 -11.95 -2.93
N SER A 28 -5.93 -13.23 -2.63
CA SER A 28 -4.86 -13.62 -1.70
C SER A 28 -3.47 -13.30 -2.23
N TRP A 29 -3.21 -13.51 -3.52
CA TRP A 29 -1.94 -13.14 -4.15
C TRP A 29 -1.75 -11.63 -4.23
N LEU A 30 -2.83 -10.90 -4.54
CA LEU A 30 -2.81 -9.44 -4.54
C LEU A 30 -2.52 -8.87 -3.15
N ASN A 31 -3.18 -9.38 -2.12
CA ASN A 31 -2.95 -8.95 -0.74
C ASN A 31 -1.52 -9.25 -0.29
N ALA A 32 -1.02 -10.45 -0.58
CA ALA A 32 0.36 -10.82 -0.26
C ALA A 32 1.39 -9.92 -0.96
N GLY A 33 1.18 -9.58 -2.24
CA GLY A 33 2.03 -8.65 -2.96
C GLY A 33 1.97 -7.22 -2.40
N ILE A 34 0.79 -6.77 -1.98
CA ILE A 34 0.63 -5.42 -1.43
C ILE A 34 1.27 -5.30 -0.05
N ASP A 35 1.01 -6.25 0.84
CA ASP A 35 1.52 -6.23 2.21
C ASP A 35 3.01 -6.58 2.29
N GLY A 36 3.47 -7.50 1.44
CA GLY A 36 4.86 -7.95 1.41
C GLY A 36 5.81 -7.03 0.64
N PHE A 37 5.31 -6.20 -0.27
CA PHE A 37 6.16 -5.41 -1.16
C PHE A 37 5.73 -3.95 -1.30
N LEU A 38 4.53 -3.68 -1.83
CA LEU A 38 4.12 -2.29 -2.16
C LEU A 38 4.07 -1.37 -0.93
N VAL A 39 3.48 -1.81 0.17
CA VAL A 39 3.38 -1.00 1.41
C VAL A 39 4.77 -0.73 2.02
N PRO A 40 5.62 -1.75 2.27
CA PRO A 40 6.98 -1.52 2.78
C PRO A 40 7.82 -0.62 1.87
N VAL A 41 7.77 -0.83 0.55
CA VAL A 41 8.54 -0.05 -0.42
C VAL A 41 8.04 1.40 -0.48
N GLY A 42 6.71 1.62 -0.48
CA GLY A 42 6.13 2.96 -0.44
C GLY A 42 6.54 3.74 0.81
N ILE A 43 6.52 3.09 1.98
CA ILE A 43 6.98 3.69 3.23
C ILE A 43 8.47 4.04 3.15
N LEU A 44 9.32 3.14 2.63
CA LEU A 44 10.76 3.40 2.47
C LEU A 44 11.06 4.60 1.58
N VAL A 45 10.38 4.70 0.43
CA VAL A 45 10.56 5.83 -0.50
C VAL A 45 10.11 7.14 0.14
N CYS A 46 8.93 7.17 0.77
CA CYS A 46 8.45 8.36 1.47
C CYS A 46 9.36 8.75 2.64
N ALA A 47 9.89 7.78 3.39
CA ALA A 47 10.81 8.03 4.49
C ALA A 47 12.13 8.65 4.00
N ALA A 48 12.69 8.16 2.89
CA ALA A 48 13.89 8.73 2.29
C ALA A 48 13.69 10.19 1.84
N ILE A 49 12.55 10.49 1.19
CA ILE A 49 12.17 11.84 0.77
C ILE A 49 11.96 12.75 1.98
N LEU A 50 11.34 12.24 3.04
CA LEU A 50 11.08 12.98 4.27
C LEU A 50 12.40 13.37 4.94
N ILE A 51 13.34 12.42 5.11
CA ILE A 51 14.68 12.70 5.66
C ILE A 51 15.42 13.73 4.81
N TYR A 52 15.40 13.58 3.48
CA TYR A 52 16.03 14.53 2.56
C TYR A 52 15.51 15.96 2.76
N ASN A 53 14.19 16.13 2.81
CA ASN A 53 13.57 17.45 2.98
C ASN A 53 13.82 18.04 4.37
N ILE A 54 13.88 17.22 5.43
CA ILE A 54 14.24 17.69 6.79
C ILE A 54 15.66 18.25 6.78
N VAL A 55 16.62 17.51 6.24
CA VAL A 55 18.03 17.95 6.17
C VAL A 55 18.14 19.25 5.35
N ARG A 56 17.44 19.33 4.22
CA ARG A 56 17.44 20.53 3.38
C ARG A 56 16.80 21.72 4.09
N ALA A 57 15.68 21.54 4.78
CA ALA A 57 15.04 22.59 5.57
C ALA A 57 15.97 23.12 6.67
N GLY A 58 16.69 22.24 7.37
CA GLY A 58 17.67 22.64 8.39
C GLY A 58 18.84 23.47 7.84
N LEU A 59 19.37 23.10 6.67
CA LEU A 59 20.42 23.86 5.98
C LEU A 59 19.91 25.23 5.50
N THR A 60 18.68 25.29 4.98
CA THR A 60 18.06 26.52 4.50
C THR A 60 17.74 27.48 5.66
N TYR A 61 17.28 26.95 6.79
CA TYR A 61 17.06 27.73 8.02
C TYR A 61 18.37 28.37 8.51
N LYS A 62 19.47 27.62 8.47
CA LYS A 62 20.81 28.15 8.78
C LYS A 62 21.24 29.30 7.84
N ASN A 63 20.77 29.30 6.60
CA ASN A 63 21.14 30.26 5.57
C ASN A 63 20.11 31.41 5.37
N ASN A 64 19.13 31.58 6.28
CA ASN A 64 18.11 32.64 6.25
C ASN A 64 17.31 32.77 4.93
N ARG A 65 17.00 31.65 4.25
CA ARG A 65 16.16 31.67 3.03
C ARG A 65 14.75 31.17 3.32
N GLY A 66 13.88 32.06 3.81
CA GLY A 66 12.55 31.73 4.31
C GLY A 66 11.61 31.01 3.33
N ASP A 67 11.63 31.35 2.03
CA ASP A 67 10.71 30.78 1.03
C ASP A 67 10.96 29.29 0.77
N ASP A 68 12.22 28.86 0.73
CA ASP A 68 12.59 27.46 0.50
C ASP A 68 12.19 26.57 1.69
N ILE A 69 12.01 27.13 2.89
CA ILE A 69 11.67 26.37 4.11
C ILE A 69 10.21 25.92 4.05
N THR A 70 9.29 26.80 3.64
CA THR A 70 7.85 26.50 3.54
C THR A 70 7.59 25.36 2.56
N ASN A 71 8.27 25.36 1.40
CA ASN A 71 8.16 24.28 0.41
C ASN A 71 8.68 22.94 0.96
N ASN A 72 9.83 22.93 1.63
CA ASN A 72 10.37 21.70 2.23
C ASN A 72 9.47 21.16 3.36
N ILE A 73 8.89 22.04 4.19
CA ILE A 73 7.96 21.65 5.26
C ILE A 73 6.68 21.04 4.67
N SER A 74 6.11 21.63 3.62
CA SER A 74 4.93 21.08 2.96
C SER A 74 5.17 19.66 2.43
N ALA A 75 6.35 19.41 1.84
CA ALA A 75 6.75 18.09 1.35
C ALA A 75 6.92 17.07 2.48
N ILE A 76 7.45 17.48 3.64
CA ILE A 76 7.58 16.64 4.84
C ILE A 76 6.19 16.21 5.34
N VAL A 77 5.26 17.16 5.45
CA VAL A 77 3.88 16.90 5.92
C VAL A 77 3.17 15.92 4.99
N VAL A 78 3.28 16.12 3.67
CA VAL A 78 2.68 15.20 2.68
C VAL A 78 3.25 13.78 2.81
N CYS A 79 4.58 13.64 2.93
CA CYS A 79 5.20 12.32 3.09
C CYS A 79 4.75 11.63 4.40
N ALA A 80 4.64 12.37 5.50
CA ALA A 80 4.16 11.83 6.77
C ALA A 80 2.71 11.33 6.68
N ILE A 81 1.84 12.06 5.99
CA ILE A 81 0.45 11.65 5.75
C ILE A 81 0.40 10.37 4.90
N ILE A 82 1.19 10.28 3.83
CA ILE A 82 1.22 9.09 2.97
C ILE A 82 1.68 7.86 3.76
N ILE A 83 2.72 8.00 4.60
CA ILE A 83 3.18 6.92 5.48
C ILE A 83 2.07 6.49 6.44
N ALA A 84 1.34 7.44 7.05
CA ALA A 84 0.23 7.11 7.95
C ALA A 84 -0.91 6.36 7.25
N ILE A 85 -1.25 6.74 6.01
CA ILE A 85 -2.26 6.05 5.19
C ILE A 85 -1.80 4.64 4.84
N LEU A 86 -0.54 4.48 4.40
CA LEU A 86 0.04 3.18 4.07
C LEU A 86 0.13 2.27 5.30
N ALA A 87 0.48 2.81 6.48
CA ALA A 87 0.54 2.06 7.73
C ALA A 87 -0.85 1.61 8.22
N THR A 88 -1.91 2.36 7.89
CA THR A 88 -3.29 2.04 8.25
C THR A 88 -4.03 1.20 7.21
N LYS A 89 -3.30 0.57 6.26
CA LYS A 89 -3.88 -0.27 5.19
C LYS A 89 -4.95 -1.24 5.70
N SER A 90 -4.68 -1.91 6.81
CA SER A 90 -5.57 -2.89 7.43
C SER A 90 -6.95 -2.33 7.80
N LEU A 91 -7.09 -1.02 7.98
CA LEU A 91 -8.34 -0.36 8.36
C LEU A 91 -9.22 0.03 7.16
N TRP A 92 -8.63 0.30 5.99
CA TRP A 92 -9.38 0.81 4.83
C TRP A 92 -9.39 -0.12 3.61
N TRP A 93 -8.44 -1.06 3.53
CA TRP A 93 -8.28 -1.94 2.38
C TRP A 93 -9.50 -2.85 2.15
N SER A 94 -10.15 -3.28 3.23
CA SER A 94 -11.35 -4.13 3.17
C SER A 94 -12.52 -3.44 2.44
N PHE A 95 -12.66 -2.11 2.58
CA PHE A 95 -13.68 -1.34 1.86
C PHE A 95 -13.46 -1.34 0.34
N ILE A 96 -12.21 -1.41 -0.12
CA ILE A 96 -11.85 -1.39 -1.55
C ILE A 96 -11.98 -2.77 -2.17
N THR A 97 -11.58 -3.82 -1.46
CA THR A 97 -11.65 -5.20 -1.98
C THR A 97 -13.06 -5.79 -1.88
N GLY A 98 -14.06 -5.01 -1.45
CA GLY A 98 -15.41 -5.50 -1.18
C GLY A 98 -15.46 -6.52 -0.05
N GLY A 99 -14.42 -6.54 0.80
CA GLY A 99 -14.36 -7.34 2.01
C GLY A 99 -15.19 -6.66 3.08
N GLY A 100 -16.51 -6.75 2.95
CA GLY A 100 -17.37 -6.64 4.12
C GLY A 100 -16.94 -7.70 5.14
N VAL A 101 -17.05 -7.34 6.42
CA VAL A 101 -17.06 -8.28 7.55
C VAL A 101 -17.77 -9.59 7.23
#